data_AF-O66660-F1
#
_entry.id   AF-O66660-F1
#
_cell.length_a   1.000
_cell.length_b   1.000
_cell.length_c   1.000
_cell.angle_alpha   90.00
_cell.angle_beta   90.00
_cell.angle_gamma   90.00
#
_symmetry.space_group_name_H-M   'P 1'
#
loop_
_entity.id
_entity.type
_entity.pdbx_description
1 polymer ?
#
loop_
_entity_poly.entity_id
_entity_poly.type
_entity_poly.pdbx_seq_one_letter_code
_entity_poly.pdbx_strand_id
1 'polypeptide(L)'
;MLYKEFEGLRLSEMGVGTYLGELDEETDRGYYETIKKAVELGINVVDTAINYRYMKSERVVGKVLQEVEREKVIVSTKGGYIPYDVESGEDPKEYFEKNFLKTGIIDLSEMTPQGHYLGREFINWCFNKSLENMKTDYIDVYFLHNPEEQLLYVDRNRFNKKVAECFELLEEKVSEGKLKFYGFATWHGFRLTPSSRQYLSLLEILDIAKSVAGENHHFKFIQLPYNLGMPEAFTLKNQQVSGKTLSTLEAAQELGVYTYISATIYQGNVIGRVPERLKEFFGLENDVHVAIQFVRSTPGVGTFLIGMSKTQHLLENIKVLEIPPVEREKFLTLFK
;
A
#
# COMPACT_ATOMS: atom_id res chain seq x y z
N MET A 1 -4.48 -4.83 21.29
CA MET A 1 -3.88 -4.63 19.95
C MET A 1 -3.42 -5.98 19.44
N LEU A 2 -3.93 -6.43 18.29
CA LEU A 2 -3.50 -7.67 17.64
C LEU A 2 -2.34 -7.37 16.69
N TYR A 3 -1.35 -8.26 16.68
CA TYR A 3 -0.18 -8.19 15.82
C TYR A 3 -0.02 -9.49 15.03
N LYS A 4 0.56 -9.39 13.84
CA LYS A 4 0.93 -10.50 12.97
C LYS A 4 2.44 -10.53 12.80
N GLU A 5 3.04 -11.69 13.01
CA GLU A 5 4.46 -11.93 12.76
C GLU A 5 4.65 -12.35 11.30
N PHE A 6 5.56 -11.70 10.58
CA PHE A 6 5.86 -12.02 9.19
C PHE A 6 7.29 -11.57 8.83
N GLU A 7 8.13 -12.50 8.35
CA GLU A 7 9.52 -12.22 7.93
C GLU A 7 10.33 -11.41 8.97
N GLY A 8 10.13 -11.72 10.26
CA GLY A 8 10.79 -11.03 11.38
C GLY A 8 10.20 -9.66 11.76
N LEU A 9 9.15 -9.21 11.08
CA LEU A 9 8.37 -8.03 11.44
C LEU A 9 7.15 -8.41 12.28
N ARG A 10 6.85 -7.60 13.29
CA ARG A 10 5.63 -7.68 14.10
C ARG A 10 4.69 -6.55 13.71
N LEU A 11 3.73 -6.79 12.83
CA LEU A 11 2.87 -5.75 12.24
C LEU A 11 1.54 -5.65 12.98
N SER A 12 1.10 -4.44 13.33
CA SER A 12 -0.26 -4.22 13.82
C SER A 12 -1.28 -4.53 12.73
N GLU A 13 -2.42 -5.14 13.11
CA GLU A 13 -3.49 -5.46 12.14
C GLU A 13 -4.07 -4.20 11.50
N MET A 14 -4.13 -3.10 12.24
CA MET A 14 -4.52 -1.79 11.75
C MET A 14 -3.28 -0.96 11.46
N GLY A 15 -3.25 -0.26 10.33
CA GLY A 15 -2.25 0.75 10.00
C GLY A 15 -2.88 2.09 9.62
N VAL A 16 -2.08 3.15 9.66
CA VAL A 16 -2.51 4.52 9.33
C VAL A 16 -2.09 4.84 7.90
N GLY A 17 -3.05 5.18 7.03
CA GLY A 17 -2.79 5.70 5.69
C GLY A 17 -2.76 7.23 5.64
N THR A 18 -2.08 7.81 4.66
CA THR A 18 -1.83 9.27 4.58
C THR A 18 -2.17 9.91 3.22
N TYR A 19 -3.10 9.31 2.47
CA TYR A 19 -3.34 9.67 1.07
C TYR A 19 -4.03 11.03 0.84
N LEU A 20 -5.21 11.24 1.44
CA LEU A 20 -6.11 12.35 1.10
C LEU A 20 -5.96 13.54 2.04
N GLY A 21 -6.54 14.68 1.68
CA GLY A 21 -6.65 15.86 2.53
C GLY A 21 -6.07 17.12 1.88
N GLU A 22 -6.52 18.27 2.36
CA GLU A 22 -6.11 19.59 1.86
C GLU A 22 -4.61 19.83 2.07
N LEU A 23 -4.03 20.80 1.36
CA LEU A 23 -2.59 21.13 1.44
C LEU A 23 -2.26 22.13 2.57
N ASP A 24 -3.18 22.33 3.50
CA ASP A 24 -3.06 23.27 4.61
C ASP A 24 -2.30 22.71 5.83
N GLU A 25 -1.89 23.62 6.71
CA GLU A 25 -1.21 23.30 7.96
C GLU A 25 -2.11 22.57 8.96
N GLU A 26 -3.42 22.78 8.89
CA GLU A 26 -4.38 22.09 9.76
C GLU A 26 -4.41 20.59 9.48
N THR A 27 -4.45 20.21 8.20
CA THR A 27 -4.40 18.82 7.76
C THR A 27 -3.04 18.20 8.07
N ASP A 28 -1.94 18.95 7.90
CA ASP A 28 -0.60 18.49 8.29
C ASP A 28 -0.51 18.19 9.79
N ARG A 29 -0.97 19.12 10.63
CA ARG A 29 -1.03 18.95 12.08
C ARG A 29 -1.93 17.78 12.47
N GLY A 30 -3.08 17.65 11.82
CA GLY A 30 -4.01 16.56 12.05
C GLY A 30 -3.40 15.18 11.76
N TYR A 31 -2.70 15.03 10.63
CA TYR A 31 -1.95 13.80 10.33
C TYR A 31 -0.82 13.55 11.34
N TYR A 32 -0.03 14.56 11.68
CA TYR A 32 1.03 14.45 12.67
C TYR A 32 0.49 13.94 14.02
N GLU A 33 -0.55 14.58 14.55
CA GLU A 33 -1.19 14.23 15.83
C GLU A 33 -1.79 12.82 15.76
N THR A 34 -2.44 12.48 14.65
CA THR A 34 -3.07 11.16 14.47
C THR A 34 -2.03 10.06 14.41
N ILE A 35 -0.97 10.20 13.61
CA ILE A 35 0.08 9.18 13.46
C ILE A 35 0.81 9.01 14.79
N LYS A 36 1.21 10.11 15.44
CA LYS A 36 1.85 10.05 16.76
C LYS A 36 0.97 9.35 17.78
N LYS A 37 -0.32 9.69 17.82
CA LYS A 37 -1.27 9.03 18.73
C LYS A 37 -1.48 7.56 18.41
N ALA A 38 -1.49 7.18 17.14
CA ALA A 38 -1.59 5.78 16.74
C ALA A 38 -0.40 4.96 17.25
N VAL A 39 0.81 5.49 17.12
CA VAL A 39 2.04 4.87 17.64
C VAL A 39 1.99 4.72 19.16
N GLU A 40 1.56 5.76 19.89
CA GLU A 40 1.35 5.68 21.35
C GLU A 40 0.36 4.58 21.77
N LEU A 41 -0.65 4.30 20.94
CA LEU A 41 -1.65 3.27 21.17
C LEU A 41 -1.22 1.87 20.68
N GLY A 42 0.01 1.73 20.17
CA GLY A 42 0.58 0.48 19.69
C GLY A 42 0.27 0.13 18.23
N ILE A 43 -0.25 1.06 17.43
CA ILE A 43 -0.30 0.88 15.97
C ILE A 43 1.08 1.22 15.43
N ASN A 44 1.74 0.27 14.78
CA ASN A 44 3.09 0.47 14.27
C ASN A 44 3.20 0.53 12.76
N VAL A 45 2.14 0.29 11.99
CA VAL A 45 2.19 0.41 10.53
C VAL A 45 1.73 1.80 10.08
N VAL A 46 2.59 2.52 9.33
CA VAL A 46 2.28 3.82 8.72
C VAL A 46 2.56 3.74 7.21
N ASP A 47 1.52 3.98 6.40
CA ASP A 47 1.57 3.90 4.94
C ASP A 47 1.44 5.27 4.28
N THR A 48 2.35 5.58 3.36
CA THR A 48 2.42 6.84 2.62
C THR A 48 2.86 6.61 1.17
N ALA A 49 3.04 7.67 0.38
CA ALA A 49 3.62 7.61 -0.96
C ALA A 49 4.19 8.99 -1.33
N ILE A 50 5.21 9.01 -2.17
CA ILE A 50 5.88 10.27 -2.57
C ILE A 50 4.94 11.29 -3.21
N ASN A 51 3.93 10.82 -3.96
CA ASN A 51 2.96 11.68 -4.62
C ASN A 51 1.81 12.16 -3.72
N TYR A 52 1.68 11.61 -2.50
CA TYR A 52 0.58 11.98 -1.60
C TYR A 52 0.75 13.41 -1.10
N ARG A 53 -0.30 14.23 -1.33
CA ARG A 53 -0.34 15.65 -0.96
C ARG A 53 0.93 16.39 -1.41
N TYR A 54 1.44 16.08 -2.60
CA TYR A 54 2.63 16.70 -3.18
C TYR A 54 3.86 16.64 -2.25
N MET A 55 4.20 15.42 -1.81
CA MET A 55 5.26 15.10 -0.84
C MET A 55 5.01 15.52 0.62
N LYS A 56 3.97 16.30 0.93
CA LYS A 56 3.70 16.75 2.31
C LYS A 56 3.41 15.58 3.24
N SER A 57 2.72 14.53 2.79
CA SER A 57 2.40 13.38 3.62
C SER A 57 3.65 12.66 4.15
N GLU A 58 4.66 12.43 3.30
CA GLU A 58 5.93 11.85 3.72
C GLU A 58 6.67 12.74 4.74
N ARG A 59 6.63 14.07 4.57
CA ARG A 59 7.23 15.00 5.52
C ARG A 59 6.55 14.99 6.88
N VAL A 60 5.23 14.85 6.90
CA VAL A 60 4.47 14.70 8.14
C VAL A 60 4.82 13.39 8.84
N VAL A 61 4.91 12.28 8.10
CA VAL A 61 5.41 11.00 8.62
C VAL A 61 6.81 11.18 9.20
N GLY A 62 7.70 11.83 8.45
CA GLY A 62 9.08 12.08 8.88
C GLY A 62 9.19 12.85 10.18
N LYS A 63 8.36 13.90 10.38
CA LYS A 63 8.28 14.64 11.66
C LYS A 63 7.97 13.70 12.83
N VAL A 64 7.06 12.74 12.65
CA VAL A 64 6.73 11.77 13.70
C VAL A 64 7.89 10.80 13.94
N LEU A 65 8.55 10.32 12.88
CA LEU A 65 9.69 9.40 13.00
C LEU A 65 10.88 9.98 13.79
N GLN A 66 11.03 11.31 13.81
CA GLN A 66 12.07 11.96 14.63
C GLN A 66 11.76 11.97 16.13
N GLU A 67 10.51 11.69 16.51
CA GLU A 67 10.04 11.78 17.90
C GLU A 67 9.72 10.42 18.53
N VAL A 68 9.84 9.34 17.75
CA VAL A 68 9.58 7.97 18.20
C VAL A 68 10.79 7.09 17.92
N GLU A 69 10.90 5.98 18.63
CA GLU A 69 11.91 4.96 18.34
C GLU A 69 11.63 4.38 16.93
N ARG A 70 12.52 4.65 15.97
CA ARG A 70 12.34 4.36 14.55
C ARG A 70 12.08 2.87 14.29
N GLU A 71 12.70 1.99 15.07
CA GLU A 71 12.55 0.54 15.04
C GLU A 71 11.16 0.04 15.52
N LYS A 72 10.42 0.87 16.27
CA LYS A 72 9.06 0.56 16.71
C LYS A 72 7.99 0.87 15.66
N VAL A 73 8.34 1.54 14.57
CA VAL A 73 7.43 1.91 13.49
C VAL A 73 7.86 1.21 12.20
N ILE A 74 6.90 0.61 11.53
CA ILE A 74 7.03 -0.01 10.21
C ILE A 74 6.45 0.99 9.20
N VAL A 75 7.33 1.57 8.39
CA VAL A 75 6.96 2.57 7.41
C VAL A 75 6.93 1.97 6.02
N SER A 76 5.81 2.14 5.33
CA SER A 76 5.69 1.85 3.91
C SER A 76 5.52 3.12 3.08
N THR A 77 6.26 3.20 1.96
CA THR A 77 6.07 4.25 0.95
C THR A 77 6.06 3.65 -0.46
N LYS A 78 5.75 4.47 -1.47
CA LYS A 78 5.54 4.04 -2.84
C LYS A 78 6.09 5.05 -3.84
N GLY A 79 6.61 4.53 -4.95
CA GLY A 79 7.01 5.32 -6.12
C GLY A 79 6.46 4.73 -7.42
N GLY A 80 6.28 5.58 -8.42
CA GLY A 80 5.69 5.19 -9.71
C GLY A 80 4.93 6.31 -10.40
N TYR A 81 4.53 7.35 -9.68
CA TYR A 81 3.92 8.57 -10.23
C TYR A 81 4.88 9.73 -10.11
N ILE A 82 5.02 10.54 -11.17
CA ILE A 82 5.79 11.79 -11.16
C ILE A 82 5.24 12.70 -10.06
N PRO A 83 6.02 12.96 -8.99
CA PRO A 83 5.57 13.84 -7.93
C PRO A 83 5.96 15.29 -8.22
N TYR A 84 5.29 16.21 -7.55
CA TYR A 84 5.66 17.62 -7.49
C TYR A 84 5.89 18.00 -6.03
N ASP A 85 6.93 18.78 -5.77
CA ASP A 85 7.22 19.31 -4.43
C ASP A 85 6.54 20.66 -4.26
N VAL A 86 5.40 20.67 -3.57
CA VAL A 86 4.63 21.90 -3.34
C VAL A 86 5.36 22.92 -2.46
N GLU A 87 6.35 22.48 -1.66
CA GLU A 87 7.12 23.37 -0.79
C GLU A 87 8.39 23.91 -1.48
N SER A 88 8.66 23.50 -2.73
CA SER A 88 9.78 24.03 -3.52
C SER A 88 9.58 25.51 -3.91
N GLY A 89 8.32 25.96 -4.03
CA GLY A 89 7.96 27.28 -4.54
C GLY A 89 8.25 27.48 -6.03
N GLU A 90 8.72 26.45 -6.75
CA GLU A 90 8.98 26.48 -8.19
C GLU A 90 7.65 26.34 -8.97
N ASP A 91 7.60 26.85 -10.21
CA ASP A 91 6.46 26.51 -11.09
C ASP A 91 6.46 24.99 -11.37
N PRO A 92 5.29 24.30 -11.34
CA PRO A 92 5.23 22.85 -11.53
C PRO A 92 5.87 22.36 -12.84
N LYS A 93 5.78 23.13 -13.92
CA LYS A 93 6.39 22.77 -15.20
C LYS A 93 7.91 22.91 -15.13
N GLU A 94 8.41 23.99 -14.54
CA GLU A 94 9.85 24.19 -14.35
C GLU A 94 10.45 23.13 -13.43
N TYR A 95 9.76 22.80 -12.34
CA TYR A 95 10.13 21.70 -11.44
C TYR A 95 10.21 20.38 -12.20
N PHE A 96 9.19 20.07 -13.00
CA PHE A 96 9.15 18.84 -13.79
C PHE A 96 10.30 18.76 -14.80
N GLU A 97 10.51 19.83 -15.57
CA GLU A 97 11.60 19.90 -16.54
C GLU A 97 12.97 19.74 -15.90
N LYS A 98 13.22 20.45 -14.80
CA LYS A 98 14.49 20.48 -14.08
C LYS A 98 14.82 19.15 -13.43
N ASN A 99 13.86 18.53 -12.76
CA ASN A 99 14.12 17.35 -11.93
C ASN A 99 14.04 16.03 -12.72
N PHE A 100 13.24 15.98 -13.80
CA PHE A 100 12.99 14.72 -14.52
C PHE A 100 13.41 14.75 -15.98
N LEU A 101 13.00 15.76 -16.76
CA LEU A 101 13.27 15.78 -18.19
C LEU A 101 14.74 16.08 -18.52
N LYS A 102 15.30 17.14 -17.96
CA LYS A 102 16.67 17.58 -18.24
C LYS A 102 17.72 16.66 -17.63
N THR A 103 17.35 15.91 -16.60
CA THR A 103 18.21 14.88 -15.98
C THR A 103 18.25 13.59 -16.80
N GLY A 104 17.27 13.35 -17.67
CA GLY A 104 17.16 12.14 -18.49
C GLY A 104 16.72 10.90 -17.72
N ILE A 105 16.25 11.04 -16.47
CA ILE A 105 15.79 9.91 -15.65
C ILE A 105 14.40 9.41 -16.06
N ILE A 106 13.69 10.17 -16.92
CA ILE A 106 12.44 9.76 -17.57
C ILE A 106 12.51 9.95 -19.08
N ASP A 107 11.76 9.12 -19.81
CA ASP A 107 11.42 9.31 -21.22
C ASP A 107 9.91 9.61 -21.32
N LEU A 108 9.56 10.79 -21.84
CA LEU A 108 8.17 11.21 -22.01
C LEU A 108 7.33 10.23 -22.84
N SER A 109 7.95 9.50 -23.77
CA SER A 109 7.23 8.53 -24.60
C SER A 109 6.77 7.28 -23.83
N GLU A 110 7.33 7.04 -22.64
CA GLU A 110 6.95 5.93 -21.77
C GLU A 110 6.15 6.37 -20.53
N MET A 111 5.94 7.68 -20.35
CA MET A 111 5.09 8.22 -19.30
C MET A 111 3.62 8.09 -19.68
N THR A 112 2.78 7.58 -18.78
CA THR A 112 1.34 7.53 -19.03
C THR A 112 0.71 8.93 -18.94
N PRO A 113 -0.49 9.15 -19.51
CA PRO A 113 -1.22 10.39 -19.35
C PRO A 113 -1.55 10.75 -17.89
N GLN A 114 -1.57 9.78 -16.98
CA GLN A 114 -1.77 10.00 -15.55
C GLN A 114 -0.46 10.29 -14.80
N GLY A 115 0.67 10.40 -15.53
CA GLY A 115 1.98 10.67 -14.95
C GLY A 115 2.62 9.45 -14.27
N HIS A 116 2.20 8.24 -14.61
CA HIS A 116 2.90 7.04 -14.16
C HIS A 116 4.14 6.79 -15.02
N TYR A 117 5.25 6.45 -14.37
CA TYR A 117 6.50 6.06 -15.02
C TYR A 117 7.14 4.90 -14.27
N LEU A 118 7.38 3.79 -14.98
CA LEU A 118 8.10 2.63 -14.45
C LEU A 118 9.49 2.63 -15.07
N GLY A 119 10.49 3.06 -14.33
CA GLY A 119 11.87 3.05 -14.79
C GLY A 119 12.82 3.10 -13.62
N ARG A 120 13.91 2.34 -13.72
CA ARG A 120 14.88 2.13 -12.64
C ARG A 120 15.38 3.45 -12.04
N GLU A 121 15.91 4.35 -12.86
CA GLU A 121 16.48 5.62 -12.38
C GLU A 121 15.42 6.54 -11.74
N PHE A 122 14.21 6.56 -12.29
CA PHE A 122 13.10 7.30 -11.69
C PHE A 122 12.65 6.70 -10.36
N ILE A 123 12.59 5.37 -10.24
CA ILE A 123 12.26 4.70 -8.97
C ILE A 123 13.37 4.94 -7.94
N ASN A 124 14.65 4.94 -8.34
CA ASN A 124 15.77 5.28 -7.47
C ASN A 124 15.65 6.74 -6.98
N TRP A 125 15.31 7.67 -7.87
CA TRP A 125 15.04 9.07 -7.50
C TRP A 125 13.89 9.16 -6.48
N CYS A 126 12.77 8.48 -6.74
CA CYS A 126 11.63 8.45 -5.81
C CYS A 126 12.05 7.92 -4.45
N PHE A 127 12.75 6.80 -4.41
CA PHE A 127 13.19 6.15 -3.18
C PHE A 127 14.07 7.08 -2.32
N ASN A 128 15.08 7.71 -2.92
CA ASN A 128 15.97 8.62 -2.19
C ASN A 128 15.20 9.87 -1.71
N LYS A 129 14.30 10.41 -2.54
CA LYS A 129 13.48 11.56 -2.15
C LYS A 129 12.52 11.23 -1.00
N SER A 130 11.98 10.01 -0.98
CA SER A 130 11.18 9.52 0.15
C SER A 130 11.98 9.42 1.45
N LEU A 131 13.23 8.94 1.41
CA LEU A 131 14.12 8.96 2.59
C LEU A 131 14.38 10.39 3.09
N GLU A 132 14.65 11.33 2.16
CA GLU A 132 14.82 12.76 2.49
C GLU A 132 13.57 13.35 3.14
N ASN A 133 12.41 13.15 2.53
CA ASN A 133 11.13 13.68 3.02
C ASN A 133 10.82 13.14 4.42
N MET A 134 11.01 11.83 4.62
CA MET A 134 10.74 11.15 5.89
C MET A 134 11.88 11.29 6.91
N LYS A 135 13.02 11.85 6.52
CA LYS A 135 14.21 12.02 7.38
C LYS A 135 14.63 10.72 8.07
N THR A 136 14.66 9.62 7.33
CA THR A 136 15.00 8.28 7.82
C THR A 136 16.07 7.66 6.95
N ASP A 137 16.91 6.80 7.54
CA ASP A 137 18.00 6.13 6.82
C ASP A 137 17.53 4.88 6.05
N TYR A 138 16.36 4.34 6.42
CA TYR A 138 15.79 3.16 5.79
C TYR A 138 14.26 3.18 5.71
N ILE A 139 13.72 2.38 4.80
CA ILE A 139 12.30 2.09 4.60
C ILE A 139 12.04 0.61 4.92
N ASP A 140 10.95 0.31 5.63
CA ASP A 140 10.61 -1.08 5.96
C ASP A 140 9.98 -1.79 4.75
N VAL A 141 9.03 -1.15 4.07
CA VAL A 141 8.40 -1.71 2.87
C VAL A 141 8.29 -0.65 1.76
N TYR A 142 8.87 -0.91 0.59
CA TYR A 142 8.74 -0.03 -0.56
C TYR A 142 7.87 -0.66 -1.65
N PHE A 143 6.83 0.04 -2.09
CA PHE A 143 5.95 -0.44 -3.14
C PHE A 143 6.23 0.23 -4.48
N LEU A 144 6.26 -0.55 -5.57
CA LEU A 144 5.99 -0.01 -6.90
C LEU A 144 4.49 0.30 -6.99
N HIS A 145 4.15 1.54 -7.31
CA HIS A 145 2.79 2.08 -7.18
C HIS A 145 2.02 2.01 -8.50
N ASN A 146 0.99 1.16 -8.54
CA ASN A 146 0.13 0.85 -9.68
C ASN A 146 0.88 0.50 -10.99
N PRO A 147 1.90 -0.39 -10.94
CA PRO A 147 2.69 -0.71 -12.11
C PRO A 147 1.83 -1.24 -13.27
N GLU A 148 0.67 -1.86 -12.99
CA GLU A 148 -0.28 -2.32 -14.01
C GLU A 148 -0.81 -1.22 -14.94
N GLU A 149 -0.67 0.06 -14.58
CA GLU A 149 -1.05 1.16 -15.45
C GLU A 149 -0.23 1.18 -16.75
N GLN A 150 1.05 0.81 -16.66
CA GLN A 150 1.95 0.71 -17.81
C GLN A 150 1.48 -0.32 -18.83
N LEU A 151 0.82 -1.39 -18.37
CA LEU A 151 0.33 -2.44 -19.26
C LEU A 151 -0.69 -1.93 -20.28
N LEU A 152 -1.31 -0.76 -20.08
CA LEU A 152 -2.19 -0.14 -21.07
C LEU A 152 -1.42 0.43 -22.28
N TYR A 153 -0.13 0.73 -22.12
CA TYR A 153 0.69 1.46 -23.09
C TYR A 153 1.85 0.63 -23.63
N VAL A 154 2.35 -0.32 -22.85
CA VAL A 154 3.41 -1.26 -23.27
C VAL A 154 2.89 -2.70 -23.30
N ASP A 155 3.62 -3.57 -23.99
CA ASP A 155 3.36 -5.01 -23.97
C ASP A 155 3.92 -5.67 -22.69
N ARG A 156 3.49 -6.90 -22.43
CA ARG A 156 3.85 -7.67 -21.22
C ARG A 156 5.35 -7.93 -21.10
N ASN A 157 6.05 -8.16 -22.22
CA ASN A 157 7.48 -8.45 -22.17
C ASN A 157 8.27 -7.19 -21.76
N ARG A 158 7.93 -6.04 -22.36
CA ARG A 158 8.53 -4.76 -21.97
C ARG A 158 8.21 -4.42 -20.51
N PHE A 159 6.96 -4.62 -20.08
CA PHE A 159 6.56 -4.42 -18.68
C PHE A 159 7.38 -5.30 -17.72
N ASN A 160 7.46 -6.60 -17.97
CA ASN A 160 8.20 -7.54 -17.12
C ASN A 160 9.69 -7.18 -17.03
N LYS A 161 10.30 -6.76 -18.15
CA LYS A 161 11.68 -6.29 -18.16
C LYS A 161 11.88 -5.06 -17.25
N LYS A 162 10.99 -4.07 -17.36
CA LYS A 162 11.03 -2.87 -16.51
C LYS A 162 10.82 -3.18 -15.03
N VAL A 163 9.93 -4.12 -14.71
CA VAL A 163 9.75 -4.62 -13.34
C VAL A 163 11.04 -5.27 -12.83
N ALA A 164 11.69 -6.13 -13.62
CA ALA A 164 12.93 -6.78 -13.24
C ALA A 164 14.04 -5.75 -12.95
N GLU A 165 14.23 -4.75 -13.83
CA GLU A 165 15.19 -3.65 -13.62
C GLU A 165 14.93 -2.86 -12.32
N CYS A 166 13.66 -2.68 -11.95
CA CYS A 166 13.27 -2.05 -10.69
C CYS A 166 13.51 -2.98 -9.49
N PHE A 167 13.30 -4.30 -9.64
CA PHE A 167 13.59 -5.27 -8.58
C PHE A 167 15.08 -5.38 -8.31
N GLU A 168 15.92 -5.38 -9.35
CA GLU A 168 17.38 -5.33 -9.20
C GLU A 168 17.81 -4.13 -8.33
N LEU A 169 17.26 -2.95 -8.62
CA LEU A 169 17.50 -1.74 -7.82
C LEU A 169 17.03 -1.90 -6.37
N LEU A 170 15.85 -2.46 -6.15
CA LEU A 170 15.30 -2.61 -4.80
C LEU A 170 16.10 -3.64 -3.98
N GLU A 171 16.59 -4.69 -4.61
CA GLU A 171 17.52 -5.65 -3.99
C GLU A 171 18.87 -4.98 -3.66
N GLU A 172 19.37 -4.09 -4.51
CA GLU A 172 20.53 -3.25 -4.17
C GLU A 172 20.26 -2.40 -2.93
N LYS A 173 19.08 -1.74 -2.83
CA LYS A 173 18.70 -0.98 -1.62
C LYS A 173 18.60 -1.84 -0.38
N VAL A 174 18.19 -3.10 -0.51
CA VAL A 174 18.22 -4.05 0.59
C VAL A 174 19.66 -4.36 1.00
N SER A 175 20.54 -4.64 0.03
CA SER A 175 21.95 -4.90 0.30
C SER A 175 22.68 -3.70 0.94
N GLU A 176 22.25 -2.48 0.62
CA GLU A 176 22.73 -1.22 1.23
C GLU A 176 22.18 -1.00 2.65
N GLY A 177 21.24 -1.84 3.13
CA GLY A 177 20.57 -1.67 4.42
C GLY A 177 19.54 -0.54 4.45
N LYS A 178 19.17 0.03 3.29
CA LYS A 178 18.20 1.13 3.18
C LYS A 178 16.76 0.66 2.97
N LEU A 179 16.57 -0.62 2.65
CA LEU A 179 15.27 -1.23 2.45
C LEU A 179 15.23 -2.58 3.16
N LYS A 180 14.10 -2.95 3.76
CA LYS A 180 13.91 -4.33 4.26
C LYS A 180 13.19 -5.21 3.26
N PHE A 181 12.03 -4.76 2.76
CA PHE A 181 11.21 -5.50 1.81
C PHE A 181 10.64 -4.60 0.73
N TYR A 182 10.24 -5.20 -0.39
CA TYR A 182 9.49 -4.51 -1.41
C TYR A 182 8.28 -5.30 -1.90
N GLY A 183 7.47 -4.64 -2.71
CA GLY A 183 6.20 -5.16 -3.15
C GLY A 183 5.54 -4.33 -4.25
N PHE A 184 4.32 -4.71 -4.59
CA PHE A 184 3.44 -3.92 -5.46
C PHE A 184 2.27 -3.35 -4.66
N ALA A 185 1.97 -2.07 -4.84
CA ALA A 185 0.71 -1.48 -4.44
C ALA A 185 -0.14 -1.29 -5.70
N THR A 186 -1.31 -1.91 -5.77
CA THR A 186 -2.14 -1.95 -6.99
C THR A 186 -3.55 -1.47 -6.69
N TRP A 187 -4.22 -0.89 -7.68
CA TRP A 187 -5.65 -0.60 -7.61
C TRP A 187 -6.45 -1.66 -8.35
N HIS A 188 -5.94 -2.10 -9.50
CA HIS A 188 -6.57 -3.05 -10.40
C HIS A 188 -5.82 -4.38 -10.46
N GLY A 189 -4.49 -4.32 -10.49
CA GLY A 189 -3.60 -5.41 -10.91
C GLY A 189 -4.06 -6.80 -10.50
N PHE A 190 -4.11 -7.04 -9.20
CA PHE A 190 -4.41 -8.37 -8.67
C PHE A 190 -5.91 -8.70 -8.55
N ARG A 191 -6.83 -7.75 -8.82
CA ARG A 191 -8.29 -7.94 -8.63
C ARG A 191 -9.09 -8.07 -9.92
N LEU A 192 -8.45 -7.93 -11.09
CA LEU A 192 -9.11 -8.09 -12.37
C LEU A 192 -9.06 -9.54 -12.88
N THR A 193 -9.88 -9.86 -13.87
CA THR A 193 -9.86 -11.18 -14.55
C THR A 193 -8.64 -11.30 -15.47
N PRO A 194 -8.14 -12.52 -15.77
CA PRO A 194 -7.00 -12.73 -16.68
C PRO A 194 -7.18 -12.17 -18.10
N SER A 195 -8.42 -11.90 -18.52
CA SER A 195 -8.73 -11.24 -19.79
C SER A 195 -8.44 -9.74 -19.81
N SER A 196 -8.30 -9.10 -18.65
CA SER A 196 -7.96 -7.68 -18.57
C SER A 196 -6.49 -7.45 -18.89
N ARG A 197 -6.21 -6.40 -19.67
CA ARG A 197 -4.83 -6.00 -19.98
C ARG A 197 -4.03 -5.61 -18.73
N GLN A 198 -4.70 -5.09 -17.70
CA GLN A 198 -4.06 -4.67 -16.44
C GLN A 198 -3.98 -5.81 -15.41
N TYR A 199 -4.41 -7.03 -15.74
CA TYR A 199 -4.32 -8.16 -14.82
C TYR A 199 -2.86 -8.53 -14.52
N LEU A 200 -2.55 -8.73 -13.24
CA LEU A 200 -1.28 -9.25 -12.74
C LEU A 200 -1.47 -10.62 -12.08
N SER A 201 -0.66 -11.58 -12.51
CA SER A 201 -0.50 -12.87 -11.84
C SER A 201 0.55 -12.72 -10.73
N LEU A 202 0.19 -12.99 -9.48
CA LEU A 202 1.11 -12.88 -8.34
C LEU A 202 2.28 -13.86 -8.48
N LEU A 203 2.01 -15.07 -9.01
CA LEU A 203 3.06 -16.06 -9.28
C LEU A 203 4.05 -15.55 -10.33
N GLU A 204 3.57 -14.97 -11.45
CA GLU A 204 4.46 -14.40 -12.48
C GLU A 204 5.34 -13.28 -11.91
N ILE A 205 4.80 -12.43 -11.03
CA ILE A 205 5.59 -11.36 -10.39
C ILE A 205 6.65 -11.93 -9.44
N LEU A 206 6.32 -12.96 -8.67
CA LEU A 206 7.29 -13.66 -7.83
C LEU A 206 8.37 -14.36 -8.67
N ASP A 207 8.01 -14.97 -9.80
CA ASP A 207 8.98 -15.57 -10.72
C ASP A 207 9.96 -14.52 -11.25
N ILE A 208 9.52 -13.29 -11.52
CA ILE A 208 10.41 -12.19 -11.86
C ILE A 208 11.37 -11.88 -10.69
N ALA A 209 10.86 -11.75 -9.46
CA ALA A 209 11.71 -11.51 -8.28
C ALA A 209 12.73 -12.64 -8.06
N LYS A 210 12.32 -13.90 -8.23
CA LYS A 210 13.20 -15.07 -8.18
C LYS A 210 14.24 -15.07 -9.29
N SER A 211 13.88 -14.65 -10.49
CA SER A 211 14.85 -14.55 -11.60
C SER A 211 15.94 -13.50 -11.35
N VAL A 212 15.61 -12.46 -10.57
CA VAL A 212 16.53 -11.36 -10.21
C VAL A 212 17.43 -11.73 -9.03
N ALA A 213 16.87 -12.27 -7.94
CA ALA A 213 17.60 -12.44 -6.67
C ALA A 213 17.56 -13.87 -6.09
N GLY A 214 17.03 -14.84 -6.83
CA GLY A 214 16.87 -16.22 -6.37
C GLY A 214 15.77 -16.38 -5.32
N GLU A 215 15.78 -17.51 -4.61
CA GLU A 215 14.76 -17.84 -3.59
C GLU A 215 14.79 -16.91 -2.35
N ASN A 216 15.87 -16.15 -2.15
CA ASN A 216 16.02 -15.22 -1.04
C ASN A 216 15.65 -13.78 -1.42
N HIS A 217 14.86 -13.58 -2.47
CA HIS A 217 14.37 -12.25 -2.86
C HIS A 217 13.54 -11.58 -1.74
N HIS A 218 13.48 -10.24 -1.77
CA HIS A 218 12.79 -9.41 -0.78
C HIS A 218 11.42 -8.89 -1.26
N PHE A 219 10.92 -9.34 -2.41
CA PHE A 219 9.51 -9.19 -2.76
C PHE A 219 8.65 -10.02 -1.79
N LYS A 220 8.01 -9.36 -0.83
CA LYS A 220 7.26 -10.04 0.25
C LYS A 220 5.91 -9.41 0.57
N PHE A 221 5.57 -8.29 -0.05
CA PHE A 221 4.36 -7.53 0.25
C PHE A 221 3.55 -7.21 -1.01
N ILE A 222 2.23 -7.21 -0.87
CA ILE A 222 1.34 -6.55 -1.82
C ILE A 222 0.36 -5.64 -1.09
N GLN A 223 -0.03 -4.55 -1.73
CA GLN A 223 -1.11 -3.68 -1.29
C GLN A 223 -2.22 -3.65 -2.34
N LEU A 224 -3.46 -3.82 -1.92
CA LEU A 224 -4.62 -3.79 -2.81
C LEU A 224 -5.91 -3.38 -2.07
N PRO A 225 -6.88 -2.76 -2.77
CA PRO A 225 -8.13 -2.39 -2.13
C PRO A 225 -9.01 -3.61 -1.89
N TYR A 226 -9.54 -3.73 -0.68
CA TYR A 226 -10.55 -4.74 -0.36
C TYR A 226 -11.48 -4.21 0.73
N ASN A 227 -12.79 -4.24 0.45
CA ASN A 227 -13.84 -3.75 1.34
C ASN A 227 -15.21 -4.29 0.89
N LEU A 228 -16.27 -3.88 1.58
CA LEU A 228 -17.65 -4.28 1.28
C LEU A 228 -18.12 -3.98 -0.15
N GLY A 229 -17.61 -2.90 -0.77
CA GLY A 229 -17.91 -2.52 -2.15
C GLY A 229 -16.91 -3.03 -3.18
N MET A 230 -15.80 -3.63 -2.75
CA MET A 230 -14.70 -4.10 -3.60
C MET A 230 -14.20 -5.48 -3.11
N PRO A 231 -15.03 -6.53 -3.18
CA PRO A 231 -14.74 -7.81 -2.55
C PRO A 231 -13.82 -8.74 -3.37
N GLU A 232 -13.43 -8.35 -4.58
CA GLU A 232 -12.85 -9.22 -5.62
C GLU A 232 -11.53 -9.85 -5.18
N ALA A 233 -10.73 -9.18 -4.35
CA ALA A 233 -9.49 -9.74 -3.80
C ALA A 233 -9.70 -11.08 -3.07
N PHE A 234 -10.90 -11.29 -2.51
CA PHE A 234 -11.29 -12.51 -1.82
C PHE A 234 -12.22 -13.39 -2.65
N THR A 235 -13.16 -12.79 -3.39
CA THR A 235 -14.24 -13.53 -4.07
C THR A 235 -13.89 -13.97 -5.48
N LEU A 236 -13.05 -13.22 -6.20
CA LEU A 236 -12.66 -13.56 -7.56
C LEU A 236 -11.50 -14.56 -7.54
N LYS A 237 -11.74 -15.78 -8.03
CA LYS A 237 -10.69 -16.78 -8.24
C LYS A 237 -9.97 -16.48 -9.57
N ASN A 238 -8.90 -15.68 -9.53
CA ASN A 238 -8.16 -15.27 -10.72
C ASN A 238 -6.69 -15.71 -10.74
N GLN A 239 -6.13 -16.20 -9.64
CA GLN A 239 -4.73 -16.60 -9.54
C GLN A 239 -4.57 -18.09 -9.82
N GLN A 240 -3.63 -18.47 -10.67
CA GLN A 240 -3.25 -19.87 -10.90
C GLN A 240 -1.98 -20.17 -10.09
N VAL A 241 -2.10 -20.99 -9.04
CA VAL A 241 -0.99 -21.35 -8.15
C VAL A 241 -1.06 -22.83 -7.85
N SER A 242 0.03 -23.56 -8.08
CA SER A 242 0.13 -25.00 -7.75
C SER A 242 -1.01 -25.86 -8.33
N GLY A 243 -1.50 -25.52 -9.53
CA GLY A 243 -2.63 -26.20 -10.17
C GLY A 243 -4.01 -25.86 -9.62
N LYS A 244 -4.13 -24.91 -8.70
CA LYS A 244 -5.40 -24.41 -8.15
C LYS A 244 -5.72 -23.03 -8.71
N THR A 245 -7.01 -22.75 -8.86
CA THR A 245 -7.51 -21.38 -9.08
C THR A 245 -7.90 -20.76 -7.74
N LEU A 246 -7.13 -19.78 -7.28
CA LEU A 246 -7.27 -19.12 -5.99
C LEU A 246 -7.70 -17.66 -6.15
N SER A 247 -8.27 -17.08 -5.10
CA SER A 247 -8.37 -15.62 -5.02
C SER A 247 -7.01 -15.01 -4.71
N THR A 248 -6.88 -13.70 -4.87
CA THR A 248 -5.63 -12.98 -4.58
C THR A 248 -5.16 -13.21 -3.14
N LEU A 249 -6.06 -13.10 -2.17
CA LEU A 249 -5.70 -13.26 -0.76
C LEU A 249 -5.27 -14.70 -0.44
N GLU A 250 -5.92 -15.71 -1.03
CA GLU A 250 -5.51 -17.11 -0.88
C GLU A 250 -4.16 -17.38 -1.55
N ALA A 251 -3.95 -16.85 -2.76
CA ALA A 251 -2.68 -16.98 -3.46
C ALA A 251 -1.53 -16.32 -2.69
N ALA A 252 -1.75 -15.13 -2.12
CA ALA A 252 -0.76 -14.45 -1.30
C ALA A 252 -0.37 -15.29 -0.07
N GLN A 253 -1.33 -15.93 0.60
CA GLN A 253 -1.05 -16.86 1.69
C GLN A 253 -0.25 -18.09 1.22
N GLU A 254 -0.66 -18.72 0.12
CA GLU A 254 0.02 -19.92 -0.40
C GLU A 254 1.45 -19.62 -0.90
N LEU A 255 1.69 -18.40 -1.36
CA LEU A 255 2.98 -17.94 -1.89
C LEU A 255 3.87 -17.23 -0.86
N GLY A 256 3.43 -17.08 0.40
CA GLY A 256 4.22 -16.42 1.45
C GLY A 256 4.39 -14.91 1.23
N VAL A 257 3.32 -14.23 0.78
CA VAL A 257 3.27 -12.78 0.55
C VAL A 257 2.30 -12.14 1.54
N TYR A 258 2.75 -11.12 2.26
CA TYR A 258 1.91 -10.37 3.20
C TYR A 258 1.06 -9.32 2.50
N THR A 259 -0.18 -9.13 2.97
CA THR A 259 -1.15 -8.24 2.33
C THR A 259 -1.41 -7.00 3.16
N TYR A 260 -1.30 -5.84 2.52
CA TYR A 260 -1.82 -4.56 2.99
C TYR A 260 -3.15 -4.30 2.28
N ILE A 261 -4.20 -4.05 3.06
CA ILE A 261 -5.52 -3.76 2.53
C ILE A 261 -5.74 -2.25 2.53
N SER A 262 -5.80 -1.66 1.34
CA SER A 262 -6.18 -0.27 1.17
C SER A 262 -7.71 -0.12 1.07
N ALA A 263 -8.19 1.12 1.14
CA ALA A 263 -9.61 1.44 0.99
C ALA A 263 -10.55 0.65 1.93
N THR A 264 -10.11 0.28 3.13
CA THR A 264 -10.88 -0.52 4.12
C THR A 264 -12.30 0.02 4.36
N ILE A 265 -12.44 1.34 4.49
CA ILE A 265 -13.71 2.03 4.72
C ILE A 265 -14.27 2.69 3.44
N TYR A 266 -13.77 2.28 2.28
CA TYR A 266 -14.11 2.82 0.96
C TYR A 266 -14.08 4.36 0.88
N GLN A 267 -13.04 4.98 1.45
CA GLN A 267 -12.91 6.44 1.52
C GLN A 267 -14.13 7.13 2.18
N GLY A 268 -14.77 6.46 3.15
CA GLY A 268 -15.97 6.96 3.83
C GLY A 268 -17.29 6.63 3.14
N ASN A 269 -17.26 6.06 1.92
CA ASN A 269 -18.48 5.70 1.18
C ASN A 269 -19.30 4.57 1.80
N VAL A 270 -18.82 3.93 2.86
CA VAL A 270 -19.59 2.93 3.63
C VAL A 270 -20.68 3.57 4.49
N ILE A 271 -20.54 4.85 4.85
CA ILE A 271 -21.46 5.55 5.75
C ILE A 271 -22.85 5.66 5.11
N GLY A 272 -23.87 5.19 5.83
CA GLY A 272 -25.26 5.10 5.40
C GLY A 272 -25.53 4.02 4.35
N ARG A 273 -24.55 3.17 4.02
CA ARG A 273 -24.64 2.19 2.92
C ARG A 273 -24.43 0.74 3.35
N VAL A 274 -24.12 0.49 4.63
CA VAL A 274 -23.97 -0.87 5.16
C VAL A 274 -25.36 -1.50 5.37
N PRO A 275 -25.66 -2.64 4.73
CA PRO A 275 -26.94 -3.34 4.91
C PRO A 275 -27.15 -3.82 6.34
N GLU A 276 -28.40 -3.77 6.83
CA GLU A 276 -28.78 -4.17 8.20
C GLU A 276 -28.35 -5.61 8.53
N ARG A 277 -28.51 -6.54 7.57
CA ARG A 277 -28.06 -7.93 7.72
C ARG A 277 -26.57 -8.07 8.11
N LEU A 278 -25.72 -7.13 7.69
CA LEU A 278 -24.30 -7.14 8.05
C LEU A 278 -24.10 -6.57 9.45
N LYS A 279 -24.86 -5.55 9.84
CA LYS A 279 -24.89 -5.03 11.20
C LYS A 279 -25.26 -6.12 12.20
N GLU A 280 -26.33 -6.85 11.91
CA GLU A 280 -26.77 -8.01 12.68
C GLU A 280 -25.71 -9.13 12.70
N PHE A 281 -25.11 -9.45 11.55
CA PHE A 281 -24.10 -10.52 11.45
C PHE A 281 -22.86 -10.26 12.33
N PHE A 282 -22.38 -9.01 12.34
CA PHE A 282 -21.23 -8.58 13.13
C PHE A 282 -21.59 -8.10 14.54
N GLY A 283 -22.88 -7.89 14.83
CA GLY A 283 -23.36 -7.33 16.10
C GLY A 283 -22.93 -5.88 16.30
N LEU A 284 -22.95 -5.06 15.24
CA LEU A 284 -22.41 -3.70 15.22
C LEU A 284 -23.33 -2.73 14.49
N GLU A 285 -23.63 -1.59 15.12
CA GLU A 285 -24.50 -0.56 14.54
C GLU A 285 -23.76 0.44 13.63
N ASN A 286 -22.50 0.71 13.94
CA ASN A 286 -21.70 1.70 13.24
C ASN A 286 -21.15 1.14 11.92
N ASP A 287 -21.48 1.80 10.81
CA ASP A 287 -21.11 1.35 9.46
C ASP A 287 -19.60 1.23 9.25
N VAL A 288 -18.81 2.14 9.83
CA VAL A 288 -17.35 2.10 9.76
C VAL A 288 -16.81 0.89 10.53
N HIS A 289 -17.35 0.64 11.72
CA HIS A 289 -16.97 -0.53 12.52
C HIS A 289 -17.33 -1.85 11.81
N VAL A 290 -18.51 -1.92 11.17
CA VAL A 290 -18.90 -3.08 10.36
C VAL A 290 -17.94 -3.28 9.18
N ALA A 291 -17.59 -2.20 8.47
CA ALA A 291 -16.66 -2.27 7.34
C ALA A 291 -15.26 -2.75 7.79
N ILE A 292 -14.77 -2.25 8.93
CA ILE A 292 -13.48 -2.71 9.49
C ILE A 292 -13.58 -4.18 9.90
N GLN A 293 -14.64 -4.58 10.61
CA GLN A 293 -14.82 -5.98 11.03
C GLN A 293 -14.93 -6.93 9.85
N PHE A 294 -15.60 -6.52 8.77
CA PHE A 294 -15.63 -7.28 7.53
C PHE A 294 -14.21 -7.52 7.01
N VAL A 295 -13.40 -6.47 6.84
CA VAL A 295 -12.05 -6.60 6.29
C VAL A 295 -11.13 -7.43 7.18
N ARG A 296 -11.09 -7.16 8.49
CA ARG A 296 -10.16 -7.86 9.39
C ARG A 296 -10.57 -9.29 9.73
N SER A 297 -11.83 -9.66 9.51
CA SER A 297 -12.29 -11.05 9.64
C SER A 297 -12.02 -11.87 8.37
N THR A 298 -11.61 -11.26 7.27
CA THR A 298 -11.35 -11.95 6.00
C THR A 298 -10.05 -12.75 6.06
N PRO A 299 -10.08 -14.07 5.77
CA PRO A 299 -8.87 -14.87 5.67
C PRO A 299 -7.89 -14.32 4.63
N GLY A 300 -6.61 -14.25 4.99
CA GLY A 300 -5.55 -13.75 4.12
C GLY A 300 -5.33 -12.24 4.15
N VAL A 301 -6.14 -11.50 4.92
CA VAL A 301 -5.85 -10.10 5.24
C VAL A 301 -4.72 -10.02 6.27
N GLY A 302 -3.66 -9.30 5.93
CA GLY A 302 -2.55 -8.95 6.84
C GLY A 302 -2.90 -7.71 7.66
N THR A 303 -2.45 -6.55 7.18
CA THR A 303 -2.71 -5.24 7.79
C THR A 303 -3.74 -4.47 6.96
N PHE A 304 -4.76 -3.90 7.57
CA PHE A 304 -5.72 -3.01 6.92
C PHE A 304 -5.42 -1.55 7.24
N LEU A 305 -5.54 -0.69 6.23
CA LEU A 305 -5.11 0.71 6.30
C LEU A 305 -6.32 1.63 6.33
N ILE A 306 -6.34 2.54 7.31
CA ILE A 306 -7.35 3.59 7.40
C ILE A 306 -6.66 4.94 7.32
N GLY A 307 -7.07 5.75 6.33
CA GLY A 307 -6.65 7.13 6.22
C GLY A 307 -7.48 8.04 7.11
N MET A 308 -6.83 8.75 8.02
CA MET A 308 -7.50 9.72 8.89
C MET A 308 -6.52 10.80 9.34
N SER A 309 -6.98 12.05 9.31
CA SER A 309 -6.24 13.23 9.80
C SER A 309 -6.82 13.80 11.10
N LYS A 310 -7.83 13.14 11.68
CA LYS A 310 -8.44 13.56 12.95
C LYS A 310 -8.24 12.47 14.00
N THR A 311 -7.60 12.82 15.10
CA THR A 311 -7.35 11.91 16.22
C THR A 311 -8.64 11.29 16.78
N GLN A 312 -9.76 12.02 16.74
CA GLN A 312 -11.06 11.48 17.15
C GLN A 312 -11.48 10.26 16.31
N HIS A 313 -11.29 10.29 14.99
CA HIS A 313 -11.62 9.14 14.14
C HIS A 313 -10.71 7.94 14.45
N LEU A 314 -9.44 8.16 14.77
CA LEU A 314 -8.55 7.10 15.24
C LEU A 314 -9.09 6.46 16.53
N LEU A 315 -9.43 7.28 17.52
CA LEU A 315 -9.95 6.81 18.81
C LEU A 315 -11.32 6.11 18.68
N GLU A 316 -12.10 6.45 17.66
CA GLU A 316 -13.35 5.75 17.35
C GLU A 316 -13.10 4.42 16.64
N ASN A 317 -12.20 4.39 15.65
CA ASN A 317 -11.92 3.20 14.85
C ASN A 317 -11.19 2.12 15.65
N ILE A 318 -10.30 2.51 16.57
CA ILE A 318 -9.52 1.56 17.38
C ILE A 318 -10.40 0.74 18.32
N LYS A 319 -11.57 1.25 18.71
CA LYS A 319 -12.53 0.52 19.57
C LYS A 319 -12.96 -0.82 18.96
N VAL A 320 -13.02 -0.90 17.63
CA VAL A 320 -13.37 -2.14 16.96
C VAL A 320 -12.34 -3.25 17.21
N LEU A 321 -11.09 -2.90 17.55
CA LEU A 321 -10.03 -3.85 17.86
C LEU A 321 -10.23 -4.55 19.21
N GLU A 322 -11.12 -4.04 20.07
CA GLU A 322 -11.53 -4.71 21.32
C GLU A 322 -12.45 -5.90 21.05
N ILE A 323 -13.04 -5.96 19.86
CA ILE A 323 -13.90 -7.04 19.42
C ILE A 323 -13.05 -8.02 18.60
N PRO A 324 -13.06 -9.34 18.92
CA PRO A 324 -12.35 -10.34 18.13
C PRO A 324 -12.85 -10.37 16.67
N PRO A 325 -11.97 -10.62 15.69
CA PRO A 325 -12.41 -10.96 14.34
C PRO A 325 -13.38 -12.14 14.35
N VAL A 326 -14.31 -12.17 13.39
CA VAL A 326 -15.25 -13.28 13.25
C VAL A 326 -14.49 -14.54 12.82
N GLU A 327 -14.80 -15.67 13.46
CA GLU A 327 -14.25 -16.98 13.12
C GLU A 327 -14.40 -17.30 11.63
N ARG A 328 -13.36 -17.89 11.04
CA ARG A 328 -13.29 -18.17 9.59
C ARG A 328 -14.54 -18.85 9.05
N GLU A 329 -14.98 -19.94 9.69
CA GLU A 329 -16.15 -20.69 9.23
C GLU A 329 -17.44 -19.87 9.23
N LYS A 330 -17.63 -19.02 10.26
CA LYS A 330 -18.75 -18.09 10.31
C LYS A 330 -18.61 -17.01 9.24
N PHE A 331 -17.43 -16.42 9.06
CA PHE A 331 -17.20 -15.40 8.04
C PHE A 331 -17.49 -15.91 6.62
N LEU A 332 -17.06 -17.14 6.31
CA LEU A 332 -17.29 -17.77 5.01
C LEU A 332 -18.77 -17.97 4.68
N THR A 333 -19.69 -17.95 5.66
CA THR A 333 -21.13 -18.01 5.37
C THR A 333 -21.66 -16.74 4.70
N LEU A 334 -20.91 -15.62 4.69
CA LEU A 334 -21.29 -14.41 3.96
C LEU A 334 -21.22 -14.57 2.43
N PHE A 335 -20.53 -15.62 1.95
CA PHE A 335 -20.28 -15.87 0.53
C PHE A 335 -20.91 -17.17 0.02
N LYS A 336 -21.73 -17.82 0.86
CA LYS A 336 -22.61 -18.93 0.48
C LYS A 336 -23.98 -18.36 0.14
#